data_AF-A0A5D2YRF6-F1
#
_entry.id   AF-A0A5D2YRF6-F1
#
_cell.length_a   1.000
_cell.length_b   1.000
_cell.length_c   1.000
_cell.angle_alpha   90.00
_cell.angle_beta   90.00
_cell.angle_gamma   90.00
#
_symmetry.space_group_name_H-M   'P 1'
#
loop_
_entity.id
_entity.type
_entity.pdbx_description
1 polymer ?
#
loop_
_entity_poly.entity_id
_entity_poly.type
_entity_poly.pdbx_seq_one_letter_code
_entity_poly.pdbx_strand_id
1 'polypeptide(L)' 'MKFREIFVPKGVNIWMMVLALHNDLGIWRKDAYRFNLNKFANGIKGACELPQV' A
#
# COMPACT_ATOMS: atom_id res chain seq x y z
N MET A 1 -0.52 -20.55 5.96
CA MET A 1 0.45 -19.45 5.70
C MET A 1 0.73 -18.74 7.03
N LYS A 2 1.92 -18.19 7.28
CA LYS A 2 2.22 -17.40 8.50
C LYS A 2 2.47 -15.94 8.11
N PHE A 3 1.74 -14.99 8.71
CA PHE A 3 1.93 -13.55 8.58
C PHE A 3 2.39 -12.99 9.93
N ARG A 4 3.67 -12.60 10.04
CA ARG A 4 4.27 -12.26 11.35
C ARG A 4 3.93 -13.37 12.35
N GLU A 5 3.31 -13.09 13.48
CA GLU A 5 2.93 -14.11 14.47
C GLU A 5 1.54 -14.74 14.26
N ILE A 6 0.89 -14.48 13.11
CA ILE A 6 -0.45 -15.00 12.81
C ILE A 6 -0.35 -16.20 11.87
N PHE A 7 -0.85 -17.35 12.32
CA PHE A 7 -1.04 -18.51 11.45
C PHE A 7 -2.42 -18.45 10.77
N VAL A 8 -2.44 -18.54 9.44
CA VAL A 8 -3.64 -18.60 8.61
C VAL A 8 -3.86 -20.06 8.17
N PRO A 9 -4.91 -20.71 8.68
CA PRO A 9 -5.28 -22.08 8.32
C PRO A 9 -5.65 -22.23 6.84
N LYS A 10 -5.58 -23.47 6.35
CA LYS A 10 -6.06 -23.80 5.00
C LYS A 10 -7.57 -23.55 4.91
N GLY A 11 -8.02 -22.92 3.83
CA GLY A 11 -9.44 -22.62 3.60
C GLY A 11 -9.92 -21.27 4.16
N VAL A 12 -9.05 -20.51 4.81
CA VAL A 12 -9.36 -19.14 5.25
C VAL A 12 -9.06 -18.13 4.13
N ASN A 13 -10.02 -17.26 3.86
CA ASN A 13 -9.85 -16.15 2.91
C ASN A 13 -9.03 -15.02 3.53
N ILE A 14 -8.14 -14.44 2.74
CA ILE A 14 -7.38 -13.25 3.12
C ILE A 14 -8.01 -12.07 2.39
N TRP A 15 -8.42 -11.05 3.14
CA TRP A 15 -8.92 -9.80 2.59
C TRP A 15 -7.93 -8.67 2.81
N MET A 16 -7.74 -7.84 1.80
CA MET A 16 -6.84 -6.70 1.84
C MET A 16 -7.62 -5.40 1.67
N MET A 17 -7.36 -4.45 2.55
CA MET A 17 -7.95 -3.10 2.46
C MET A 17 -7.16 -2.26 1.45
N VAL A 18 -7.42 -2.50 0.15
CA VAL A 18 -6.76 -1.81 -0.96
C VAL A 18 -6.92 -0.29 -0.84
N LEU A 19 -8.09 0.19 -0.41
CA LEU A 19 -8.34 1.62 -0.24
C LEU A 19 -7.46 2.23 0.85
N ALA A 20 -7.31 1.54 1.99
CA ALA A 20 -6.43 2.00 3.06
C ALA A 20 -4.97 2.06 2.59
N LEU A 21 -4.53 1.03 1.84
CA LEU A 21 -3.18 0.98 1.28
C LEU A 21 -2.89 2.13 0.30
N HIS A 22 -3.86 2.51 -0.54
CA HIS A 22 -3.70 3.60 -1.52
C HIS A 22 -3.79 5.00 -0.91
N ASN A 23 -4.26 5.13 0.33
CA ASN A 23 -4.42 6.40 1.04
C ASN A 23 -3.50 6.53 2.26
N ASP A 24 -2.62 5.56 2.50
CA ASP A 24 -1.66 5.62 3.59
C ASP A 24 -0.64 6.75 3.36
N LEU A 25 -0.55 7.66 4.33
CA LEU A 25 0.31 8.85 4.25
C LEU A 25 1.81 8.52 4.34
N GLY A 26 2.16 7.39 4.95
CA GLY A 26 3.54 6.90 5.06
C GLY A 26 4.02 6.23 3.78
N ILE A 27 3.12 5.64 2.98
CA ILE A 27 3.42 5.06 1.68
C ILE A 27 3.37 6.12 0.57
N TRP A 28 2.32 6.96 0.56
CA TRP A 28 1.99 7.86 -0.56
C TRP A 28 2.22 9.34 -0.27
N ARG A 29 2.95 9.68 0.80
CA ARG A 29 3.20 11.05 1.29
C ARG A 29 1.92 11.80 1.71
N LYS A 30 2.10 13.06 2.12
CA LYS A 30 1.03 13.94 2.61
C LYS A 30 -0.07 14.24 1.59
N ASP A 31 0.16 13.98 0.31
CA ASP A 31 -0.79 14.20 -0.77
C ASP A 31 -1.54 12.92 -1.21
N ALA A 32 -1.49 11.84 -0.42
CA ALA A 32 -2.23 10.59 -0.71
C ALA A 32 -3.72 10.80 -1.01
N TYR A 33 -4.36 11.74 -0.30
CA TYR A 33 -5.78 12.09 -0.47
C TYR A 33 -6.04 13.15 -1.56
N ARG A 34 -5.01 13.59 -2.29
CA ARG A 34 -5.14 14.58 -3.36
C ARG A 34 -4.98 13.90 -4.71
N PHE A 35 -5.82 14.31 -5.66
CA PHE A 35 -5.62 13.92 -7.05
C PHE A 35 -4.42 14.68 -7.63
N ASN A 36 -3.25 14.05 -7.58
CA ASN A 36 -1.99 14.60 -8.08
C ASN A 36 -1.32 13.60 -9.03
N LEU A 37 -1.46 13.81 -10.34
CA LEU A 37 -0.84 12.95 -11.36
C LEU A 37 0.68 13.15 -11.43
N ASN A 38 1.18 14.34 -11.08
CA ASN A 38 2.60 14.67 -11.21
C ASN A 38 3.50 13.81 -10.31
N LYS A 39 2.96 13.20 -9.24
CA LYS A 39 3.73 12.27 -8.40
C LYS A 39 4.22 11.03 -9.15
N PHE A 40 3.58 10.68 -10.25
CA PHE A 40 3.97 9.57 -11.12
C PHE A 40 4.91 9.97 -12.26
N ALA A 41 5.32 11.24 -12.36
CA ALA A 41 6.19 11.73 -13.43
C ALA A 41 7.54 10.98 -13.50
N ASN A 42 8.02 10.48 -12.35
CA ASN A 42 9.24 9.67 -12.23
C ASN A 42 8.95 8.16 -12.09
N GLY A 43 7.78 7.72 -12.57
CA GLY A 43 7.30 6.35 -12.44
C GLY A 43 6.81 6.00 -11.03
N ILE A 44 6.30 4.77 -10.87
CA ILE A 44 5.66 4.31 -9.62
C ILE A 44 6.63 4.31 -8.44
N LYS A 45 7.91 3.94 -8.67
CA LYS A 45 8.94 3.98 -7.63
C LYS A 45 9.18 5.39 -7.08
N GLY A 46 8.98 6.44 -7.89
CA GLY A 46 9.10 7.83 -7.46
C GLY A 46 7.84 8.38 -6.77
N ALA A 47 6.71 7.67 -6.89
CA ALA A 47 5.43 8.07 -6.31
C ALA A 47 5.24 7.57 -4.87
N CYS A 48 5.86 6.44 -4.51
CA CYS A 48 5.81 5.86 -3.16
C CYS A 48 7.09 6.18 -2.37
N GLU A 49 6.95 6.52 -1.09
CA GLU A 49 8.08 6.64 -0.15
C GLU A 49 8.70 5.27 0.16
N LEU A 50 7.86 4.25 0.22
CA LEU A 50 8.24 2.90 0.60
C LEU A 50 7.87 1.93 -0.53
N PRO A 51 8.59 1.94 -1.67
CA PRO A 51 8.24 1.15 -2.85
C PRO A 51 8.43 -0.37 -2.66
N GLN A 52 8.93 -0.79 -1.50
CA GLN A 52 9.19 -2.17 -1.10
C GLN A 52 8.20 -2.70 -0.05
N VAL A 53 7.22 -1.89 0.35
CA VAL A 53 6.06 -2.33 1.15
C VAL A 53 5.02 -2.94 0.22
#